data_AF-A0A645EGW7-F1
#
_entry.id   AF-A0A645EGW7-F1
#
_cell.length_a   1.000
_cell.length_b   1.000
_cell.length_c   1.000
_cell.angle_alpha   90.00
_cell.angle_beta   90.00
_cell.angle_gamma   90.00
#
_symmetry.space_group_name_H-M   'P 1'
#
loop_
_entity.id
_entity.type
_entity.pdbx_description
1 polymer ?
#
loop_
_entity_poly.entity_id
_entity_poly.type
_entity_poly.pdbx_seq_one_letter_code
_entity_poly.pdbx_strand_id
1 'polypeptide(L)'
;MDGDEGLIPCDIKKALYRIICEGAGNAIRHGKCTYLNVSMEVEDEKIKVNICDNGVGFDIEKVMKDKNTGLGVYNMKTLSKHYNGKCTIRSEVNNGTTIRVEIPITNTLPNVLSKVGEMIVS
;
A
#
# COMPACT_ATOMS: atom_id res chain seq x y z
N MET A 1 -9.52 -5.58 12.84
CA MET A 1 -8.25 -6.12 12.34
C MET A 1 -8.45 -7.59 12.49
N ASP A 2 -8.57 -8.26 11.36
CA ASP A 2 -9.20 -9.57 11.28
C ASP A 2 -8.17 -10.54 10.71
N GLY A 3 -8.03 -11.73 11.29
CA GLY A 3 -7.02 -12.73 10.92
C GLY A 3 -5.81 -12.83 11.87
N ASP A 4 -4.88 -13.75 11.58
CA ASP A 4 -3.71 -14.02 12.42
C ASP A 4 -2.51 -13.12 12.07
N GLU A 5 -2.27 -12.11 12.91
CA GLU A 5 -1.13 -11.19 12.77
C GLU A 5 0.25 -11.89 12.87
N GLY A 6 0.31 -13.09 13.43
CA GLY A 6 1.52 -13.92 13.51
C GLY A 6 2.03 -14.35 12.14
N LEU A 7 1.15 -14.40 11.13
CA LEU A 7 1.49 -14.76 9.75
C LEU A 7 2.20 -13.65 8.98
N ILE A 8 2.23 -12.42 9.51
CA ILE A 8 2.80 -11.27 8.78
C ILE A 8 4.30 -11.11 9.11
N PRO A 9 5.21 -11.21 8.12
CA PRO A 9 6.62 -10.90 8.29
C PRO A 9 6.87 -9.47 8.81
N CYS A 10 7.91 -9.31 9.64
CA CYS A 10 8.21 -8.03 10.31
C CYS A 10 8.49 -6.87 9.34
N ASP A 11 9.16 -7.15 8.22
CA ASP A 11 9.43 -6.19 7.16
C ASP A 11 8.14 -5.76 6.43
N ILE A 12 7.22 -6.69 6.17
CA ILE A 12 5.87 -6.39 5.66
C ILE A 12 5.08 -5.54 6.68
N LYS A 13 5.13 -5.84 7.99
CA LYS A 13 4.49 -5.00 9.02
C LYS A 13 4.98 -3.55 8.96
N LYS A 14 6.30 -3.35 8.85
CA LYS A 14 6.90 -2.01 8.72
C LYS A 14 6.47 -1.30 7.44
N ALA A 15 6.37 -2.04 6.34
CA ALA A 15 5.92 -1.50 5.07
C ALA A 15 4.46 -1.04 5.12
N LEU A 16 3.57 -1.88 5.66
CA LEU A 16 2.16 -1.56 5.86
C LEU A 16 1.98 -0.37 6.81
N TYR A 17 2.74 -0.31 7.91
CA TYR A 17 2.72 0.83 8.82
C TYR A 17 3.04 2.14 8.10
N ARG A 18 4.11 2.17 7.29
CA ARG A 18 4.48 3.37 6.51
C ARG A 18 3.40 3.78 5.52
N ILE A 19 2.79 2.81 4.83
CA ILE A 19 1.68 3.07 3.90
C ILE A 19 0.49 3.67 4.64
N ILE A 20 0.13 3.10 5.80
CA ILE A 20 -0.99 3.59 6.63
C ILE A 20 -0.71 5.01 7.12
N CYS A 21 0.48 5.27 7.66
CA CYS A 21 0.86 6.61 8.11
C CYS A 21 0.84 7.63 6.98
N GLU A 22 1.33 7.27 5.79
CA GLU A 22 1.30 8.16 4.62
C GLU A 22 -0.14 8.44 4.17
N GLY A 23 -0.98 7.41 4.06
CA GLY A 23 -2.39 7.55 3.69
C GLY A 23 -3.18 8.40 4.69
N ALA A 24 -3.08 8.08 5.98
CA ALA A 24 -3.72 8.85 7.06
C ALA A 24 -3.18 10.29 7.13
N GLY A 25 -1.85 10.46 7.00
CA GLY A 25 -1.22 11.77 6.98
C GLY A 25 -1.68 12.62 5.81
N ASN A 26 -1.98 12.02 4.65
CA ASN A 26 -2.53 12.72 3.50
C ASN A 26 -3.99 13.13 3.72
N ALA A 27 -4.81 12.26 4.30
CA ALA A 27 -6.19 12.59 4.68
C ALA A 27 -6.24 13.78 5.67
N ILE A 28 -5.37 13.78 6.68
CA ILE A 28 -5.31 14.82 7.71
C ILE A 28 -4.77 16.15 7.15
N ARG A 29 -3.63 16.12 6.44
CA ARG A 29 -2.95 17.36 5.98
C ARG A 29 -3.60 17.98 4.75
N HIS A 30 -4.10 17.15 3.83
CA HIS A 30 -4.59 17.59 2.52
C HIS A 30 -6.08 17.34 2.34
N GLY A 31 -6.60 16.25 2.90
CA GLY A 31 -7.99 15.84 2.72
C GLY A 31 -9.00 16.72 3.46
N LYS A 32 -8.65 17.42 4.54
CA LYS A 32 -9.64 18.09 5.42
C LYS A 32 -10.81 17.16 5.80
N CYS A 33 -10.53 15.86 5.94
CA CYS A 33 -11.54 14.86 6.22
C CYS A 33 -12.09 15.03 7.64
N THR A 34 -13.38 14.74 7.82
CA THR A 34 -14.00 14.61 9.15
C THR A 34 -14.07 13.17 9.62
N TYR A 35 -13.83 12.24 8.70
CA TYR A 35 -13.83 10.81 8.93
C TYR A 35 -12.70 10.15 8.15
N LEU A 36 -11.97 9.26 8.84
CA LEU A 36 -10.93 8.41 8.29
C LEU A 36 -11.12 7.02 8.88
N ASN A 37 -11.21 6.02 8.01
CA ASN A 37 -11.31 4.62 8.37
C ASN A 37 -10.09 3.86 7.84
N VAL A 38 -9.46 3.08 8.72
CA VAL A 38 -8.38 2.16 8.35
C VAL A 38 -8.81 0.76 8.77
N SER A 39 -8.83 -0.17 7.83
CA SER A 39 -9.11 -1.59 8.09
C SER A 39 -8.00 -2.46 7.52
N MET A 40 -7.72 -3.57 8.20
CA MET A 40 -6.77 -4.58 7.78
C MET A 40 -7.39 -5.96 7.96
N GLU A 41 -7.23 -6.80 6.95
CA GLU A 41 -7.65 -8.20 6.90
C GLU A 41 -6.42 -9.04 6.53
N VAL A 42 -6.17 -10.09 7.30
CA VAL A 42 -5.10 -11.07 7.08
C VAL A 42 -5.76 -12.38 6.69
N GLU A 43 -5.60 -12.76 5.44
CA GLU A 43 -6.02 -14.05 4.90
C GLU A 43 -4.79 -14.98 4.80
N ASP A 44 -5.02 -16.28 4.60
CA ASP A 44 -3.94 -17.27 4.54
C ASP A 44 -2.86 -16.95 3.49
N GLU A 45 -3.24 -16.31 2.37
CA GLU A 45 -2.34 -16.04 1.24
C GLU A 45 -1.99 -14.55 1.04
N LYS A 46 -2.68 -13.62 1.72
CA LYS A 46 -2.48 -12.19 1.50
C LYS A 46 -3.00 -11.32 2.64
N ILE A 47 -2.41 -10.13 2.74
CA ILE A 47 -2.85 -9.05 3.62
C ILE A 47 -3.53 -7.99 2.77
N LYS A 48 -4.70 -7.55 3.21
CA LYS A 48 -5.42 -6.42 2.63
C LYS A 48 -5.47 -5.27 3.63
N VAL A 49 -5.16 -4.07 3.16
CA VAL A 49 -5.34 -2.82 3.91
C VAL A 49 -6.21 -1.88 3.11
N ASN A 50 -7.20 -1.29 3.75
CA ASN A 50 -8.08 -0.30 3.16
C ASN A 50 -8.09 0.96 4.01
N ILE A 51 -7.79 2.10 3.40
CA ILE A 51 -7.76 3.43 4.03
C ILE A 51 -8.76 4.29 3.26
N CYS A 52 -9.82 4.74 3.92
CA CYS A 52 -10.88 5.54 3.33
C CYS A 52 -11.06 6.82 4.12
N ASP A 53 -11.01 7.97 3.47
CA ASP A 53 -11.40 9.25 4.04
C ASP A 53 -12.52 9.91 3.24
N ASN A 54 -13.28 10.78 3.90
CA ASN A 54 -14.35 11.57 3.29
C ASN A 54 -13.91 13.01 2.99
N GLY A 55 -12.63 13.24 2.75
CA GLY A 55 -12.07 14.56 2.52
C GLY A 55 -12.43 15.17 1.17
N VAL A 56 -11.74 16.26 0.84
CA VAL A 56 -11.89 17.00 -0.42
C VAL A 56 -11.36 16.24 -1.64
N GLY A 57 -10.68 15.11 -1.44
CA GLY A 57 -10.07 14.33 -2.52
C GLY A 57 -9.09 15.12 -3.39
N PHE A 58 -8.65 14.51 -4.49
CA PHE A 58 -7.73 15.12 -5.46
C PHE A 58 -7.81 14.41 -6.81
N ASP A 59 -7.33 15.09 -7.85
CA ASP A 59 -7.15 14.49 -9.17
C ASP A 59 -5.86 13.64 -9.17
N ILE A 60 -6.04 12.32 -9.18
CA ILE A 60 -4.94 11.35 -9.18
C ILE A 60 -4.07 11.47 -10.44
N GLU A 61 -4.64 11.78 -11.61
CA GLU A 61 -3.86 11.90 -12.84
C GLU A 61 -2.97 13.13 -12.81
N LYS A 62 -3.48 14.23 -12.28
CA LYS A 62 -2.72 15.46 -12.09
C LYS A 62 -1.56 15.25 -11.13
N VAL A 63 -1.80 14.61 -9.98
CA VAL A 63 -0.76 14.32 -8.98
C VAL A 63 0.30 13.36 -9.51
N MET A 64 -0.08 12.37 -10.33
CA MET A 64 0.87 11.43 -10.94
C MET A 64 1.75 12.07 -12.03
N LYS A 65 1.31 13.16 -12.65
CA LYS A 65 2.08 13.92 -13.66
C LYS A 65 3.06 14.93 -13.04
N ASP A 66 2.77 15.38 -11.82
CA ASP A 66 3.60 16.34 -11.11
C ASP A 66 4.71 15.63 -10.29
N LYS A 67 5.97 15.92 -10.64
CA LYS A 67 7.15 15.33 -9.99
C LYS A 67 7.35 15.78 -8.55
N ASN A 68 6.73 16.89 -8.13
CA ASN A 68 6.95 17.50 -6.81
C ASN A 68 5.87 17.12 -5.80
N THR A 69 4.64 16.84 -6.23
CA THR A 69 3.51 16.59 -5.31
C THR A 69 3.10 15.12 -5.20
N GLY A 70 3.57 14.25 -6.11
CA GLY A 70 3.19 12.84 -6.18
C GLY A 70 4.00 11.87 -5.32
N LEU A 71 4.97 12.35 -4.53
CA LEU A 71 5.93 11.49 -3.82
C LEU A 71 5.26 10.49 -2.86
N GLY A 72 4.26 10.92 -2.09
CA GLY A 72 3.54 10.02 -1.16
C GLY A 72 2.83 8.87 -1.88
N VAL A 73 2.09 9.20 -2.95
CA VAL A 73 1.40 8.22 -3.83
C VAL A 73 2.40 7.27 -4.48
N TYR A 74 3.50 7.81 -5.00
CA TYR A 74 4.57 7.03 -5.62
C TYR A 74 5.23 6.08 -4.62
N ASN A 75 5.54 6.54 -3.41
CA ASN A 75 6.15 5.75 -2.36
C ASN A 75 5.26 4.60 -1.93
N MET A 76 3.96 4.84 -1.72
CA MET A 76 3.01 3.77 -1.37
C MET A 76 2.92 2.70 -2.47
N LYS A 77 2.86 3.12 -3.75
CA LYS A 77 2.86 2.19 -4.89
C LYS A 77 4.15 1.38 -4.99
N THR A 78 5.29 2.04 -4.82
CA THR A 78 6.62 1.41 -4.91
C THR A 78 6.84 0.43 -3.77
N LEU A 79 6.48 0.82 -2.54
CA LEU A 79 6.65 -0.02 -1.36
C LEU A 79 5.75 -1.25 -1.40
N SER A 80 4.50 -1.13 -1.85
CA SER A 80 3.63 -2.28 -2.08
C SER A 80 4.20 -3.21 -3.16
N LYS A 81 4.68 -2.65 -4.29
CA LYS A 81 5.28 -3.43 -5.38
C LYS A 81 6.55 -4.17 -4.96
N HIS A 82 7.35 -3.60 -4.05
CA HIS A 82 8.55 -4.25 -3.51
C HIS A 82 8.25 -5.61 -2.88
N TYR A 83 7.08 -5.75 -2.26
CA TYR A 83 6.58 -7.00 -1.66
C TYR A 83 5.66 -7.79 -2.59
N ASN A 84 5.82 -7.65 -3.91
CA ASN A 84 4.94 -8.25 -4.93
C ASN A 84 3.45 -7.91 -4.75
N GLY A 85 3.15 -6.83 -4.05
CA GLY A 85 1.81 -6.37 -3.78
C GLY A 85 1.31 -5.37 -4.81
N LYS A 86 0.07 -4.94 -4.60
CA LYS A 86 -0.61 -3.91 -5.39
C LYS A 86 -1.17 -2.83 -4.48
N CYS A 87 -0.91 -1.57 -4.83
CA CYS A 87 -1.55 -0.41 -4.22
C CYS A 87 -2.43 0.31 -5.27
N THR A 88 -3.72 0.40 -4.98
CA THR A 88 -4.71 1.10 -5.80
C THR A 88 -5.20 2.31 -5.03
N ILE A 89 -5.10 3.49 -5.64
CA ILE A 89 -5.56 4.75 -5.05
C ILE A 89 -6.63 5.31 -5.96
N ARG A 90 -7.80 5.58 -5.38
CA ARG A 90 -8.92 6.27 -6.04
C ARG A 90 -9.21 7.52 -5.24
N SER A 91 -9.25 8.66 -5.91
CA SER A 91 -9.60 9.94 -5.32
C SER A 91 -10.35 10.74 -6.36
N GLU A 92 -11.35 11.48 -5.91
CA GLU A 92 -12.14 12.37 -6.74
C GLU A 92 -12.40 13.65 -5.94
N VAL A 93 -12.33 14.78 -6.63
CA VAL A 93 -12.52 16.10 -6.00
C VAL A 93 -13.91 16.16 -5.35
N ASN A 94 -13.94 16.52 -4.07
CA ASN A 94 -15.08 16.55 -3.16
C ASN A 94 -15.69 15.18 -2.79
N ASN A 95 -15.02 14.06 -3.08
CA ASN A 95 -15.54 12.71 -2.81
C ASN A 95 -14.54 11.82 -2.04
N GLY A 96 -13.58 12.44 -1.35
CA GLY A 96 -12.61 11.74 -0.51
C GLY A 96 -11.56 10.93 -1.26
N THR A 97 -10.89 10.04 -0.53
CA THR A 97 -9.86 9.15 -1.06
C THR A 97 -10.02 7.74 -0.51
N THR A 98 -9.79 6.74 -1.36
CA THR A 98 -9.69 5.34 -0.99
C THR A 98 -8.36 4.78 -1.46
N ILE A 99 -7.60 4.20 -0.54
CA ILE A 99 -6.33 3.51 -0.78
C ILE A 99 -6.53 2.05 -0.40
N ARG A 100 -6.29 1.15 -1.36
CA ARG A 100 -6.32 -0.30 -1.16
C ARG A 100 -4.94 -0.88 -1.42
N VAL A 101 -4.44 -1.63 -0.45
CA VAL A 101 -3.16 -2.34 -0.56
C VAL A 101 -3.39 -3.83 -0.36
N GLU A 102 -2.86 -4.64 -1.28
CA GLU A 102 -2.87 -6.09 -1.19
C GLU A 102 -1.42 -6.57 -1.27
N ILE A 103 -0.94 -7.33 -0.29
CA ILE A 103 0.41 -7.89 -0.26
C ILE A 103 0.30 -9.40 -0.03
N PRO A 104 0.85 -10.25 -0.92
CA PRO A 104 0.89 -11.69 -0.69
C PRO A 104 1.67 -12.06 0.59
N ILE A 105 1.16 -13.03 1.35
CA ILE A 105 1.89 -13.71 2.42
C ILE A 105 2.59 -14.92 1.78
N THR A 106 3.44 -14.68 0.78
CA THR A 106 4.32 -15.74 0.31
C THR A 106 5.51 -15.80 1.26
N ASN A 107 5.78 -16.99 1.79
CA ASN A 107 6.87 -17.25 2.71
C ASN A 107 8.15 -16.60 2.17
N THR A 108 8.62 -15.57 2.86
CA THR A 108 9.65 -14.64 2.39
C THR A 108 10.96 -15.36 2.15
N LEU A 109 11.25 -15.71 0.91
CA LEU A 109 12.61 -15.75 0.41
C LEU A 109 12.75 -14.67 -0.67
N PRO A 110 13.65 -13.69 -0.48
CA PRO A 110 14.06 -12.80 -1.56
C PRO A 110 14.51 -13.65 -2.74
N ASN A 111 14.04 -13.28 -3.93
CA ASN A 111 14.23 -14.01 -5.18
C ASN A 111 15.68 -13.88 -5.72
N VAL A 112 16.68 -14.17 -4.89
CA VAL A 112 18.11 -14.16 -5.25
C VAL A 112 18.56 -15.56 -5.71
N LEU A 113 17.84 -16.62 -5.33
CA LEU A 113 18.22 -18.00 -5.62
C LEU A 113 17.61 -18.59 -6.90
N SER A 114 16.58 -17.98 -7.50
CA SER A 114 15.99 -18.49 -8.74
C SER A 114 16.86 -18.31 -9.98
N LYS A 115 17.81 -17.37 -9.97
CA LYS A 115 18.75 -17.14 -11.09
C LYS A 115 20.01 -18.01 -11.07
N VAL A 116 20.32 -18.67 -9.96
CA VAL A 116 21.52 -19.53 -9.87
C VAL A 116 21.21 -20.96 -10.31
N GLY A 117 19.95 -21.40 -10.22
CA GLY A 117 19.52 -22.75 -10.62
C GLY A 117 19.46 -23.00 -12.13
N GLU A 118 19.26 -21.96 -12.95
CA GLU A 118 19.20 -22.10 -14.42
C GLU A 118 20.58 -22.12 -15.10
N MET A 119 21.66 -21.84 -14.37
CA MET A 119 23.02 -21.74 -14.92
C MET A 119 23.88 -23.00 -14.74
N ILE A 120 23.31 -24.08 -14.18
CA ILE A 120 24.04 -25.35 -13.91
C ILE A 120 23.53 -26.51 -14.79
N VAL A 121 22.57 -26.27 -15.68
CA VAL A 121 22.09 -27.26 -16.66
C VAL A 121 22.24 -26.72 -18.08
N SER A 122 23.49 -26.65 -18.54
CA SER A 122 23.86 -26.57 -19.96
C SER A 122 25.27 -27.07 -20.18
#